data_AF-A0A660V1H5-F1
#
_entry.id   AF-A0A660V1H5-F1
#
_cell.length_a   1.000
_cell.length_b   1.000
_cell.length_c   1.000
_cell.angle_alpha   90.00
_cell.angle_beta   90.00
_cell.angle_gamma   90.00
#
_symmetry.space_group_name_H-M   'P 1'
#
loop_
_entity.id
_entity.type
_entity.pdbx_description
1 polymer ?
#
loop_
_entity_poly.entity_id
_entity_poly.type
_entity_poly.pdbx_seq_one_letter_code
_entity_poly.pdbx_strand_id
1 'polypeptide(L)'
;MLLSNDEWAEPRKARNDTNENRQNEDQMMSDSLIMSMYEEGRTVKEIAKAIDKGLLEVNNTLAKTDETQTVEVVRHQKHVRDLRRVRALADGITRRYLEDLQETLADPKSTAEQRKAAFGEMDKVIRISKLSSDRVLLAEGKTTENIGVNGGGEVPFNVVFTKTYELPPEAASDISPQSSEKMNHE
;
A
#
# COMPACT_ATOMS: atom_id res chain seq x y z
N MET A 1 70.77 -16.32 -28.70
CA MET A 1 70.10 -16.19 -27.39
C MET A 1 68.65 -15.80 -27.66
N LEU A 2 67.73 -16.72 -27.38
CA LEU A 2 66.28 -16.52 -27.45
C LEU A 2 65.86 -15.90 -26.11
N LEU A 3 65.26 -14.71 -26.11
CA LEU A 3 64.55 -14.19 -24.95
C LEU A 3 63.06 -14.14 -25.26
N SER A 4 62.36 -14.85 -24.38
CA SER A 4 60.95 -15.14 -24.23
C SER A 4 60.00 -13.96 -24.45
N ASN A 5 58.99 -14.21 -25.29
CA ASN A 5 57.68 -13.59 -25.16
C ASN A 5 56.96 -14.28 -24.01
N ASP A 6 56.72 -13.59 -22.90
CA ASP A 6 55.61 -13.89 -22.00
C ASP A 6 55.34 -12.70 -21.07
N GLU A 7 54.10 -12.65 -20.57
CA GLU A 7 53.58 -11.78 -19.51
C GLU A 7 53.17 -10.34 -19.87
N TRP A 8 52.11 -10.20 -20.68
CA TRP A 8 51.11 -9.15 -20.47
C TRP A 8 49.71 -9.65 -20.83
N ALA A 9 49.13 -10.49 -19.99
CA ALA A 9 47.70 -10.78 -20.05
C ALA A 9 47.13 -10.76 -18.63
N GLU A 10 46.50 -9.65 -18.26
CA GLU A 10 45.19 -9.53 -17.59
C GLU A 10 44.87 -8.02 -17.37
N PRO A 11 43.59 -7.54 -17.36
CA PRO A 11 42.38 -8.24 -16.91
C PRO A 11 41.17 -8.05 -17.85
N ARG A 12 40.67 -9.13 -18.47
CA ARG A 12 39.39 -9.10 -19.22
C ARG A 12 38.16 -9.29 -18.31
N LYS A 13 38.31 -9.88 -17.12
CA LYS A 13 37.20 -10.16 -16.20
C LYS A 13 36.62 -8.91 -15.53
N ALA A 14 37.46 -8.04 -14.98
CA ALA A 14 37.00 -6.84 -14.26
C ALA A 14 36.19 -5.85 -15.12
N ARG A 15 36.39 -5.82 -16.45
CA ARG A 15 35.59 -4.97 -17.37
C ARG A 15 34.19 -5.52 -17.62
N ASN A 16 34.01 -6.84 -17.64
CA ASN A 16 32.69 -7.46 -17.85
C ASN A 16 31.80 -7.27 -16.62
N ASP A 17 32.34 -7.48 -15.41
CA ASP A 17 31.57 -7.37 -14.17
C ASP A 17 31.00 -5.94 -13.98
N THR A 18 31.77 -4.90 -14.30
CA THR A 18 31.28 -3.50 -14.26
C THR A 18 30.25 -3.15 -15.33
N ASN A 19 30.21 -3.86 -16.46
CA ASN A 19 29.26 -3.56 -17.54
C ASN A 19 27.91 -4.24 -17.29
N GLU A 20 27.92 -5.48 -16.80
CA GLU A 20 26.71 -6.21 -16.40
C GLU A 20 26.03 -5.55 -15.19
N ASN A 21 26.79 -5.08 -14.20
CA ASN A 21 26.21 -4.38 -13.06
C ASN A 21 25.52 -3.06 -13.45
N ARG A 22 26.12 -2.28 -14.36
CA ARG A 22 25.51 -1.05 -14.87
C ARG A 22 24.24 -1.31 -15.66
N GLN A 23 24.24 -2.34 -16.50
CA GLN A 23 23.04 -2.73 -17.26
C GLN A 23 21.90 -3.19 -16.33
N ASN A 24 22.22 -3.89 -15.24
CA ASN A 24 21.23 -4.27 -14.23
C ASN A 24 20.68 -3.06 -13.48
N GLU A 25 21.52 -2.11 -13.09
CA GLU A 25 21.09 -0.86 -12.44
C GLU A 25 20.18 -0.01 -13.35
N ASP A 26 20.58 0.17 -14.62
CA ASP A 26 19.78 0.91 -15.60
C ASP A 26 18.42 0.26 -15.85
N GLN A 27 18.38 -1.08 -15.88
CA GLN A 27 17.13 -1.83 -16.01
C GLN A 27 16.25 -1.69 -14.76
N MET A 28 16.81 -1.74 -13.55
CA MET A 28 16.04 -1.55 -12.32
C MET A 28 15.45 -0.14 -12.21
N MET A 29 16.20 0.89 -12.63
CA MET A 29 15.70 2.26 -12.67
C MET A 29 14.58 2.41 -13.71
N SER A 30 14.70 1.74 -14.86
CA SER A 30 13.65 1.71 -15.88
C SER A 30 12.37 1.00 -15.39
N ASP A 31 12.52 -0.16 -14.74
CA ASP A 31 11.41 -0.92 -14.17
C ASP A 31 10.68 -0.09 -13.09
N SER A 32 11.45 0.58 -12.23
CA SER A 32 10.92 1.48 -11.19
C SER A 32 10.16 2.66 -11.79
N LEU A 33 10.68 3.29 -12.85
CA LEU A 33 10.02 4.39 -13.55
C LEU A 33 8.70 3.94 -14.17
N ILE A 34 8.66 2.77 -14.83
CA ILE A 34 7.43 2.19 -15.41
C ILE A 34 6.37 2.02 -14.33
N MET A 35 6.74 1.47 -13.17
CA MET A 35 5.83 1.27 -12.05
C MET A 35 5.29 2.60 -11.51
N SER A 36 6.16 3.59 -11.30
CA SER A 36 5.76 4.93 -10.84
C SER A 36 4.76 5.58 -11.79
N MET A 37 5.06 5.58 -13.10
CA MET A 37 4.19 6.19 -14.10
C MET A 37 2.82 5.49 -14.21
N TYR A 38 2.77 4.18 -13.99
CA TYR A 38 1.52 3.43 -13.92
C TYR A 38 0.71 3.77 -12.66
N GLU A 39 1.38 3.88 -11.51
CA GLU A 39 0.78 4.33 -10.24
C GLU A 39 0.28 5.78 -10.32
N GLU A 40 0.90 6.63 -11.14
CA GLU A 40 0.43 7.99 -11.47
C GLU A 40 -0.81 8.02 -12.40
N GLY A 41 -1.35 6.86 -12.79
CA GLY A 41 -2.57 6.79 -13.61
C GLY A 41 -2.33 6.83 -15.11
N ARG A 42 -1.07 6.84 -15.59
CA ARG A 42 -0.80 6.83 -17.04
C ARG A 42 -1.17 5.49 -17.66
N THR A 43 -1.62 5.54 -18.91
CA THR A 43 -1.89 4.33 -19.69
C THR A 43 -0.58 3.68 -20.14
N VAL A 44 -0.59 2.36 -20.33
CA VAL A 44 0.57 1.60 -20.85
C VAL A 44 1.10 2.21 -22.16
N LYS A 45 0.21 2.75 -23.00
CA LYS A 45 0.56 3.42 -24.25
C LYS A 45 1.31 4.73 -24.03
N GLU A 46 0.89 5.54 -23.07
CA GLU A 46 1.58 6.79 -22.72
C GLU A 46 2.93 6.52 -22.08
N ILE A 47 3.02 5.49 -21.23
CA ILE A 47 4.27 5.05 -20.61
C ILE A 47 5.26 4.61 -21.68
N ALA A 48 4.84 3.67 -22.55
CA ALA A 48 5.65 3.18 -23.66
C ALA A 48 6.20 4.31 -24.53
N LYS A 49 5.36 5.29 -24.86
CA LYS A 49 5.77 6.48 -25.61
C LYS A 49 6.77 7.36 -24.84
N ALA A 50 6.61 7.51 -23.53
CA ALA A 50 7.43 8.40 -22.72
C ALA A 50 8.84 7.85 -22.45
N ILE A 51 8.99 6.53 -22.39
CA ILE A 51 10.26 5.87 -22.10
C ILE A 51 10.90 5.20 -23.33
N ASP A 52 10.29 5.39 -24.51
CA ASP A 52 10.70 4.80 -25.79
C ASP A 52 10.86 3.27 -25.75
N LYS A 53 9.90 2.58 -25.13
CA LYS A 53 9.85 1.11 -25.03
C LYS A 53 8.62 0.53 -25.71
N GLY A 54 8.70 -0.76 -26.05
CA GLY A 54 7.57 -1.49 -26.62
C GLY A 54 6.43 -1.69 -25.61
N LEU A 55 5.18 -1.68 -26.08
CA LEU A 55 4.00 -1.97 -25.23
C LEU A 55 4.11 -3.31 -24.50
N LEU A 56 4.64 -4.32 -25.18
CA LEU A 56 4.85 -5.66 -24.61
C LEU A 56 5.86 -5.62 -23.46
N GLU A 57 6.93 -4.85 -23.60
CA GLU A 57 7.96 -4.71 -22.57
C GLU A 57 7.41 -4.03 -21.31
N VAL A 58 6.62 -2.96 -21.49
CA VAL A 58 5.93 -2.29 -20.38
C VAL A 58 4.97 -3.25 -19.68
N ASN A 59 4.17 -4.01 -20.43
CA ASN A 59 3.26 -5.00 -19.84
C ASN A 59 3.99 -6.11 -19.09
N ASN A 60 5.09 -6.62 -19.64
CA ASN A 60 5.91 -7.63 -18.99
C ASN A 60 6.51 -7.10 -17.69
N THR A 61 6.96 -5.84 -17.69
CA THR A 61 7.47 -5.17 -16.50
C THR A 61 6.39 -5.06 -15.43
N LEU A 62 5.18 -4.60 -15.79
CA LEU A 62 4.05 -4.48 -14.86
C LEU A 62 3.56 -5.84 -14.31
N ALA A 63 3.73 -6.91 -15.10
CA ALA A 63 3.37 -8.27 -14.73
C ALA A 63 4.47 -9.01 -13.94
N LYS A 64 5.70 -8.47 -13.90
CA LYS A 64 6.83 -9.06 -13.19
C LYS A 64 6.52 -9.12 -11.69
N THR A 65 6.72 -10.31 -11.13
CA THR A 65 6.58 -10.58 -9.70
C THR A 65 7.86 -11.17 -9.17
N ASP A 66 8.22 -10.84 -7.94
CA ASP A 66 9.36 -11.45 -7.26
C ASP A 66 8.99 -12.86 -6.81
N GLU A 67 9.60 -13.87 -7.44
CA GLU A 67 9.35 -15.29 -7.17
C GLU A 67 9.85 -15.72 -5.77
N THR A 68 10.70 -14.92 -5.13
CA THR A 68 11.19 -15.19 -3.78
C THR A 68 10.18 -14.80 -2.69
N GLN A 69 9.16 -14.01 -3.04
CA GLN A 69 8.15 -13.54 -2.10
C GLN A 69 6.98 -14.51 -1.99
N THR A 70 6.32 -14.51 -0.83
CA THR A 70 5.09 -15.29 -0.65
C THR A 70 3.96 -14.73 -1.52
N VAL A 71 3.03 -15.61 -1.91
CA VAL A 71 1.86 -15.24 -2.74
C VAL A 71 1.06 -14.10 -2.10
N GLU A 72 0.97 -14.06 -0.77
CA GLU A 72 0.26 -13.00 -0.03
C GLU A 72 0.92 -11.64 -0.19
N VAL A 73 2.26 -11.57 -0.09
CA VAL A 73 3.01 -10.33 -0.25
C VAL A 73 2.86 -9.80 -1.68
N VAL A 74 2.98 -10.67 -2.68
CA VAL A 74 2.82 -10.31 -4.10
C VAL A 74 1.40 -9.78 -4.37
N ARG A 75 0.37 -10.44 -3.82
CA ARG A 75 -1.03 -9.98 -3.95
C ARG A 75 -1.24 -8.63 -3.29
N HIS A 76 -0.68 -8.43 -2.09
CA HIS A 76 -0.80 -7.16 -1.37
C HIS A 76 -0.13 -6.02 -2.13
N GLN A 77 1.10 -6.21 -2.63
CA GLN A 77 1.80 -5.20 -3.43
C GLN A 77 1.03 -4.83 -4.70
N LYS A 78 0.48 -5.82 -5.40
CA LYS A 78 -0.38 -5.58 -6.57
C LYS A 78 -1.63 -4.77 -6.20
N HIS A 79 -2.28 -5.13 -5.09
CA HIS A 79 -3.45 -4.41 -4.60
C HIS A 79 -3.13 -2.95 -4.26
N VAL A 80 -2.03 -2.69 -3.55
CA VAL A 80 -1.57 -1.33 -3.22
C VAL A 80 -1.26 -0.53 -4.48
N ARG A 81 -0.62 -1.14 -5.48
CA ARG A 81 -0.34 -0.51 -6.78
C ARG A 81 -1.62 -0.10 -7.50
N ASP A 82 -2.59 -1.00 -7.56
CA ASP A 82 -3.88 -0.71 -8.20
C ASP A 82 -4.64 0.39 -7.44
N LEU A 83 -4.58 0.41 -6.11
CA LEU A 83 -5.15 1.49 -5.29
C LEU A 83 -4.51 2.85 -5.60
N ARG A 84 -3.17 2.92 -5.68
CA ARG A 84 -2.45 4.15 -6.03
C ARG A 84 -2.84 4.66 -7.41
N ARG A 85 -2.93 3.75 -8.39
CA ARG A 85 -3.38 4.08 -9.74
C ARG A 85 -4.80 4.65 -9.76
N VAL A 86 -5.74 4.00 -9.08
CA VAL A 86 -7.13 4.47 -8.99
C VAL A 86 -7.18 5.84 -8.33
N ARG A 87 -6.40 6.06 -7.27
CA ARG A 87 -6.28 7.36 -6.62
C ARG A 87 -5.76 8.43 -7.57
N ALA A 88 -4.66 8.19 -8.28
CA ALA A 88 -4.10 9.18 -9.20
C ALA A 88 -5.08 9.55 -10.32
N LEU A 89 -5.83 8.57 -10.84
CA LEU A 89 -6.90 8.81 -11.80
C LEU A 89 -8.04 9.65 -11.21
N ALA A 90 -8.47 9.33 -9.98
CA ALA A 90 -9.50 10.09 -9.29
C ALA A 90 -9.05 11.53 -9.03
N ASP A 91 -7.82 11.73 -8.54
CA ASP A 91 -7.23 13.04 -8.30
C ASP A 91 -7.16 13.87 -9.61
N GLY A 92 -6.85 13.23 -10.75
CA GLY A 92 -6.88 13.87 -12.06
C GLY A 92 -8.26 14.33 -12.49
N ILE A 93 -9.31 13.53 -12.27
CA ILE A 93 -10.71 13.89 -12.54
C ILE A 93 -11.15 15.02 -11.61
N THR A 94 -10.87 14.90 -10.32
CA THR A 94 -11.21 15.90 -9.31
C THR A 94 -10.54 17.23 -9.63
N ARG A 95 -9.27 17.24 -10.03
CA ARG A 95 -8.56 18.46 -10.41
C ARG A 95 -9.25 19.17 -11.57
N ARG A 96 -9.54 18.46 -12.67
CA ARG A 96 -10.24 19.04 -13.82
C ARG A 96 -11.60 19.63 -13.43
N TYR A 97 -12.35 18.90 -12.62
CA TYR A 97 -13.65 19.39 -12.15
C TYR A 97 -13.52 20.66 -11.28
N LEU A 98 -12.50 20.74 -10.43
CA LEU A 98 -12.23 21.94 -9.64
C LEU A 98 -11.76 23.12 -10.51
N GLU A 99 -10.98 22.85 -11.56
CA GLU A 99 -10.59 23.85 -12.56
C GLU A 99 -11.84 24.42 -13.28
N ASP A 100 -12.77 23.58 -13.73
CA ASP A 100 -14.04 24.02 -14.35
C ASP A 100 -14.88 24.90 -13.40
N LEU A 101 -14.97 24.52 -12.13
CA LEU A 101 -15.65 25.31 -11.12
C LEU A 101 -14.92 26.65 -10.87
N GLN A 102 -13.59 26.66 -10.89
CA GLN A 102 -12.79 27.86 -10.72
C GLN A 102 -12.96 28.82 -11.90
N GLU A 103 -13.03 28.31 -13.12
CA GLU A 103 -13.35 29.10 -14.31
C GLU A 103 -14.71 29.78 -14.18
N THR A 104 -15.73 29.05 -13.70
CA THR A 104 -17.06 29.61 -13.42
C THR A 104 -17.02 30.73 -12.39
N LEU A 105 -16.18 30.61 -11.36
CA LEU A 105 -16.02 31.64 -10.34
C LEU A 105 -15.31 32.90 -10.87
N ALA A 106 -14.27 32.69 -11.69
CA ALA A 106 -13.45 33.74 -12.28
C ALA A 106 -14.15 34.47 -13.45
N ASP A 107 -15.12 33.84 -14.11
CA ASP A 107 -15.81 34.44 -15.25
C ASP A 107 -16.65 35.66 -14.82
N PRO A 108 -16.39 36.86 -15.37
CA PRO A 108 -17.18 38.05 -15.08
C PRO A 108 -18.64 37.93 -15.52
N LYS A 109 -18.95 37.06 -16.51
CA LYS A 109 -20.32 36.86 -17.01
C LYS A 109 -21.16 35.92 -16.14
N SER A 110 -20.54 35.19 -15.22
CA SER A 110 -21.25 34.25 -14.35
C SER A 110 -22.16 34.97 -13.36
N THR A 111 -23.38 34.46 -13.18
CA THR A 111 -24.36 35.06 -12.26
C THR A 111 -23.98 34.79 -10.80
N ALA A 112 -24.55 35.57 -9.87
CA ALA A 112 -24.34 35.35 -8.44
C ALA A 112 -24.80 33.95 -7.98
N GLU A 113 -25.88 33.42 -8.58
CA GLU A 113 -26.38 32.08 -8.31
C GLU A 113 -25.43 30.98 -8.81
N GLN A 114 -24.88 31.14 -10.02
CA GLN A 114 -23.90 30.21 -10.58
C GLN A 114 -22.62 30.16 -9.73
N ARG A 115 -22.13 31.31 -9.29
CA ARG A 115 -20.95 31.37 -8.41
C ARG A 115 -21.23 30.73 -7.05
N LYS A 116 -22.41 30.97 -6.47
CA LYS A 116 -22.83 30.34 -5.21
C LYS A 116 -22.93 28.82 -5.34
N ALA A 117 -23.50 28.33 -6.45
CA ALA A 117 -23.55 26.90 -6.74
C ALA A 117 -22.15 26.30 -6.89
N ALA A 118 -21.25 26.96 -7.63
CA ALA A 118 -19.88 26.51 -7.82
C ALA A 118 -19.10 26.42 -6.50
N PHE A 119 -19.21 27.41 -5.62
CA PHE A 119 -18.65 27.34 -4.26
C PHE A 119 -19.21 26.16 -3.44
N GLY A 120 -20.52 25.93 -3.54
CA GLY A 120 -21.17 24.81 -2.86
C GLY A 120 -20.66 23.45 -3.35
N GLU A 121 -20.47 23.29 -4.66
CA GLU A 121 -19.90 22.07 -5.23
C GLU A 121 -18.41 21.89 -4.87
N MET A 122 -17.61 22.96 -4.88
CA MET A 122 -16.20 22.90 -4.43
C MET A 122 -16.07 22.35 -3.00
N ASP A 123 -16.90 22.84 -2.07
CA ASP A 123 -16.88 22.38 -0.68
C ASP A 123 -17.31 20.91 -0.51
N LYS A 124 -18.26 20.44 -1.34
CA LYS A 124 -18.63 19.01 -1.38
C LYS A 124 -17.46 18.16 -1.87
N VAL A 125 -16.80 18.57 -2.94
CA VAL A 125 -15.64 17.87 -3.52
C VAL A 125 -14.53 17.75 -2.49
N ILE A 126 -14.16 18.85 -1.81
CA ILE A 126 -13.11 18.84 -0.77
C ILE A 126 -13.44 17.85 0.35
N ARG A 127 -14.70 17.80 0.81
CA ARG A 127 -15.14 16.84 1.83
C ARG A 127 -15.02 15.39 1.37
N ILE A 128 -15.45 15.10 0.14
CA ILE A 128 -15.33 13.75 -0.44
C ILE A 128 -13.86 13.36 -0.59
N SER A 129 -13.03 14.24 -1.13
CA SER A 129 -11.58 14.01 -1.33
C SER A 129 -10.85 13.71 -0.03
N LYS A 130 -11.21 14.39 1.07
CA LYS A 130 -10.66 14.11 2.40
C LYS A 130 -11.02 12.70 2.86
N LEU A 131 -12.30 12.34 2.83
CA LEU A 131 -12.77 11.01 3.24
C LEU A 131 -12.17 9.89 2.38
N SER A 132 -12.01 10.10 1.07
CA SER A 132 -11.38 9.11 0.20
C SER A 132 -9.88 8.97 0.47
N SER A 133 -9.17 10.08 0.72
CA SER A 133 -7.75 10.05 1.09
C SER A 133 -7.52 9.23 2.36
N ASP A 134 -8.33 9.45 3.40
CA ASP A 134 -8.22 8.72 4.67
C ASP A 134 -8.43 7.20 4.46
N ARG A 135 -9.41 6.81 3.63
CA ARG A 135 -9.65 5.39 3.29
C ARG A 135 -8.49 4.75 2.54
N VAL A 136 -7.87 5.48 1.61
CA VAL A 136 -6.70 4.97 0.89
C VAL A 136 -5.52 4.80 1.84
N LEU A 137 -5.26 5.77 2.72
CA LEU A 137 -4.18 5.66 3.70
C LEU A 137 -4.41 4.51 4.69
N LEU A 138 -5.67 4.22 5.05
CA LEU A 138 -6.03 3.04 5.84
C LEU A 138 -5.76 1.74 5.07
N ALA A 139 -6.18 1.67 3.80
CA ALA A 139 -5.98 0.50 2.95
C ALA A 139 -4.50 0.23 2.62
N GLU A 140 -3.68 1.29 2.55
CA GLU A 140 -2.22 1.20 2.42
C GLU A 140 -1.53 0.81 3.76
N GLY A 141 -2.27 0.69 4.86
CA GLY A 141 -1.73 0.39 6.18
C GLY A 141 -0.99 1.56 6.85
N LYS A 142 -0.93 2.74 6.21
CA LYS A 142 -0.21 3.93 6.70
C LYS A 142 -0.89 4.63 7.86
N THR A 143 -2.20 4.42 8.04
CA THR A 143 -3.00 5.01 9.14
C THR A 143 -3.32 3.98 10.23
N THR A 144 -2.48 2.95 10.37
CA THR A 144 -2.61 1.96 11.47
C THR A 144 -2.00 2.47 12.78
N GLU A 145 -1.31 3.62 12.76
CA GLU A 145 -0.97 4.34 13.99
C GLU A 145 -2.25 4.88 14.65
N ASN A 146 -2.66 4.19 15.71
CA ASN A 146 -3.57 4.63 16.77
C ASN A 146 -5.07 4.67 16.48
N ILE A 147 -5.67 3.50 16.22
CA ILE A 147 -6.93 3.17 16.89
C ILE A 147 -6.55 2.43 18.18
N GLY A 148 -6.20 3.17 19.24
CA GLY A 148 -6.16 2.65 20.61
C GLY A 148 -4.82 2.58 21.35
N VAL A 149 -3.70 3.11 20.83
CA VAL A 149 -2.41 3.11 21.56
C VAL A 149 -1.89 4.53 21.79
N ASN A 150 -2.69 5.35 22.48
CA ASN A 150 -2.15 6.57 23.09
C ASN A 150 -1.24 6.16 24.26
N GLY A 151 0.06 6.01 24.01
CA GLY A 151 1.12 6.36 24.96
C GLY A 151 1.27 5.56 26.25
N GLY A 152 0.60 4.42 26.41
CA GLY A 152 0.84 3.48 27.51
C GLY A 152 0.55 2.08 27.01
N GLY A 153 1.41 1.11 27.31
CA GLY A 153 1.31 -0.28 26.83
C GLY A 153 0.11 -1.07 27.38
N GLU A 154 -1.05 -0.44 27.54
CA GLU A 154 -2.28 -1.03 28.02
C GLU A 154 -3.19 -1.33 26.84
N VAL A 155 -3.23 -2.62 26.50
CA VAL A 155 -4.28 -3.20 25.66
C VAL A 155 -5.63 -2.95 26.37
N PRO A 156 -6.69 -2.44 25.72
CA PRO A 156 -7.92 -1.98 26.37
C PRO A 156 -8.83 -3.11 26.89
N PHE A 157 -8.33 -4.34 26.98
CA PHE A 157 -9.03 -5.48 27.53
C PHE A 157 -8.08 -6.38 28.34
N ASN A 158 -8.55 -6.82 29.52
CA ASN A 158 -7.84 -7.81 30.32
C ASN A 158 -8.07 -9.21 29.73
N VAL A 159 -7.05 -9.79 29.12
CA VAL A 159 -7.07 -11.21 28.72
C VAL A 159 -6.79 -12.07 29.95
N VAL A 160 -7.82 -12.64 30.55
CA VAL A 160 -7.68 -13.62 31.63
C VAL A 160 -7.55 -15.00 31.02
N PHE A 161 -6.34 -15.57 31.01
CA PHE A 161 -6.13 -16.98 30.68
C PHE A 161 -6.45 -17.84 31.90
N THR A 162 -7.70 -18.30 32.03
CA THR A 162 -8.02 -19.37 32.98
C THR A 162 -7.52 -20.69 32.43
N LYS A 163 -6.40 -21.20 32.98
CA LYS A 163 -6.03 -22.61 32.81
C LYS A 163 -7.04 -23.47 33.58
N THR A 164 -7.98 -24.08 32.88
CA THR A 164 -8.75 -25.21 33.41
C THR A 164 -7.84 -26.43 33.42
N TYR A 165 -7.23 -26.72 34.56
CA TYR A 165 -6.63 -28.02 34.80
C TYR A 165 -7.74 -29.04 34.96
N GLU A 166 -7.62 -30.21 34.32
CA GLU A 166 -8.47 -31.35 34.66
C GLU A 166 -8.18 -31.74 36.12
N LEU A 167 -9.23 -31.80 36.95
CA LEU A 167 -9.09 -32.27 38.32
C LEU A 167 -8.59 -33.72 38.29
N PRO A 168 -7.57 -34.08 39.09
CA PRO A 168 -7.21 -35.46 39.29
C PRO A 168 -8.45 -36.25 39.77
N PRO A 169 -8.67 -37.48 39.29
CA PRO A 169 -9.86 -38.27 39.61
C PRO A 169 -10.05 -38.54 41.12
N GLU A 170 -9.04 -38.30 41.94
CA GLU A 170 -9.09 -38.42 43.40
C GLU A 170 -9.83 -37.27 44.11
N ALA A 171 -10.02 -36.11 43.46
CA ALA A 171 -10.76 -34.98 44.05
C ALA A 171 -12.26 -34.98 43.73
N ALA A 172 -12.72 -35.88 42.85
CA ALA A 172 -14.12 -35.98 42.45
C ALA A 172 -14.96 -36.88 43.40
N SER A 173 -14.31 -37.64 44.30
CA SER A 173 -15.01 -38.52 45.24
C SER A 173 -15.49 -37.85 46.52
N ASP A 174 -15.01 -36.64 46.83
CA ASP A 174 -15.34 -35.94 48.10
C ASP A 174 -16.53 -34.98 48.01
N ILE A 175 -17.13 -34.81 46.83
CA ILE A 175 -18.37 -34.06 46.69
C ILE A 175 -19.54 -35.04 46.68
N SER A 176 -19.77 -35.66 47.85
CA SER A 176 -21.06 -36.30 48.13
C SER A 176 -22.09 -35.21 48.48
N PRO A 177 -23.32 -35.25 47.93
CA PRO A 177 -24.31 -34.22 48.15
C PRO A 177 -24.91 -34.38 49.55
N GLN A 178 -24.43 -33.61 50.53
CA GLN A 178 -25.18 -33.45 51.78
C GLN A 178 -26.39 -32.53 51.55
N SER A 179 -27.48 -33.21 51.24
CA SER A 179 -28.86 -32.95 51.67
C SER A 179 -29.09 -31.71 52.53
N SER A 180 -29.92 -30.82 51.98
CA SER A 180 -31.01 -30.10 52.64
C SER A 180 -31.03 -30.06 54.18
N GLU A 181 -30.84 -28.87 54.75
CA GLU A 181 -31.49 -28.52 56.01
C GLU A 181 -32.08 -27.11 55.91
N LYS A 182 -33.42 -27.07 55.91
CA LYS A 182 -34.20 -25.85 56.10
C LYS A 182 -33.96 -25.36 57.52
N MET A 183 -33.81 -24.06 57.74
CA MET A 183 -34.31 -23.45 58.97
C MET A 183 -34.83 -22.03 58.72
N ASN A 184 -36.10 -21.88 59.06
CA ASN A 184 -36.88 -20.65 59.10
C ASN A 184 -36.56 -19.84 60.37
N HIS A 185 -36.97 -18.56 60.33
CA HIS A 185 -37.28 -17.64 61.44
C HIS A 185 -36.10 -17.20 62.33
N GLU A 186 -35.98 -15.93 62.74
CA GLU A 186 -37.00 -14.90 63.02
C GLU A 186 -36.74 -13.55 62.32
#